data_AF-A0A6G1GCH1-F1
#
_entry.id   AF-A0A6G1GCH1-F1
#
_cell.length_a   1.000
_cell.length_b   1.000
_cell.length_c   1.000
_cell.angle_alpha   90.00
_cell.angle_beta   90.00
_cell.angle_gamma   90.00
#
_symmetry.space_group_name_H-M   'P 1'
#
loop_
_entity.id
_entity.type
_entity.pdbx_description
1 polymer ?
#
loop_
_entity_poly.entity_id
_entity_poly.type
_entity_poly.pdbx_seq_one_letter_code
_entity_poly.pdbx_strand_id
1 'polypeptide(L)'
;MRMIQLLGFHKESPDLELSPAEAEQRRRIFWTAFLLDTTSSIKAKQHPALELDNIQVHLPDENLLRGVRDLNSTHAVDNIKIFKLRVQLAIIESRVHRHLLNRTYDRVQGMSTINEISQLRDELTAWRDAVPPAVRPEYHLHPNPASLSSSVTALHLAYYDCVGMIRAAAELYNSEEIRISNIAQHLPSPAMDRLGFFTDNCARAARATLAMTPCLETLPLVEIW
;
A
#
# COMPACT_ATOMS: atom_id res chain seq x y z
N MET A 1 -0.65 6.82 17.50
CA MET A 1 -0.22 7.89 16.56
C MET A 1 0.24 9.17 17.24
N ARG A 2 -0.52 9.75 18.18
CA ARG A 2 -0.12 10.99 18.89
C ARG A 2 1.28 10.93 19.53
N MET A 3 1.68 9.78 20.07
CA MET A 3 3.03 9.58 20.63
C MET A 3 4.16 9.68 19.59
N ILE A 4 3.96 9.18 18.36
CA ILE A 4 4.94 9.28 17.26
C ILE A 4 5.15 10.74 16.85
N GLN A 5 4.07 11.51 16.81
CA GLN A 5 4.12 12.95 16.52
C GLN A 5 4.81 13.72 17.63
N LEU A 6 4.47 13.44 18.90
CA LEU A 6 5.08 14.09 20.08
C LEU A 6 6.59 13.81 20.19
N LEU A 7 7.03 12.59 19.86
CA LEU A 7 8.45 12.23 19.84
C LEU A 7 9.19 12.75 18.59
N GLY A 8 8.50 13.46 17.68
CA GLY A 8 9.09 14.04 16.49
C GLY A 8 9.56 12.99 15.47
N PHE A 9 9.07 11.76 15.54
CA PHE A 9 9.54 10.65 14.69
C PHE A 9 9.15 10.81 13.21
N HIS A 10 8.32 11.79 12.89
CA HIS A 10 7.89 12.13 11.53
C HIS A 10 8.92 12.99 10.76
N LYS A 11 10.04 13.36 11.39
CA LYS A 11 11.15 14.10 10.77
C LYS A 11 12.48 13.48 11.14
N GLU A 12 13.43 13.47 10.21
CA GLU A 12 14.83 13.24 10.59
C GLU A 12 15.31 14.41 11.45
N SER A 13 16.00 14.09 12.54
CA SER A 13 16.54 15.10 13.46
C SER A 13 18.06 15.06 13.34
N PRO A 14 18.67 15.89 12.48
CA PRO A 14 20.13 15.92 12.32
C PRO A 14 20.84 16.38 13.60
N ASP A 15 20.12 17.09 14.47
CA ASP A 15 20.64 17.62 15.75
C ASP A 15 20.78 16.55 16.84
N LEU A 16 20.22 15.35 16.62
CA LEU A 16 20.40 14.23 17.52
C LEU A 16 21.64 13.44 17.07
N GLU A 17 22.67 13.40 17.91
CA GLU A 17 23.88 12.57 17.73
C GLU A 17 23.57 11.07 17.88
N LEU A 18 22.68 10.53 17.03
CA LEU A 18 22.32 9.12 17.01
C LEU A 18 23.35 8.33 16.22
N SER A 19 23.64 7.12 16.70
CA SER A 19 24.35 6.15 15.87
C SER A 19 23.52 5.79 14.63
N PRO A 20 24.15 5.38 13.51
CA PRO A 20 23.42 4.97 12.30
C PRO A 20 22.39 3.86 12.56
N ALA A 21 22.67 2.96 13.50
CA ALA A 21 21.76 1.89 13.90
C ALA A 21 20.52 2.41 14.63
N GLU A 22 20.69 3.36 15.56
CA GLU A 22 19.57 3.97 16.30
C GLU A 22 18.69 4.83 15.39
N ALA A 23 19.30 5.57 14.46
CA ALA A 23 18.57 6.34 13.44
C ALA A 23 17.70 5.40 12.58
N GLU A 24 18.25 4.29 12.11
CA GLU A 24 17.52 3.30 11.32
C GLU A 24 16.41 2.61 12.14
N GLN A 25 16.66 2.29 13.41
CA GLN A 25 15.63 1.75 14.30
C GLN A 25 14.47 2.75 14.46
N ARG A 26 14.77 4.04 14.64
CA ARG A 26 13.76 5.10 14.72
C ARG A 26 12.92 5.20 13.45
N ARG A 27 13.54 5.15 12.26
CA ARG A 27 12.81 5.10 10.98
C ARG A 27 11.86 3.91 10.92
N ARG A 28 12.31 2.72 11.32
CA ARG A 28 11.48 1.51 11.30
C ARG A 28 10.30 1.61 12.25
N ILE A 29 10.50 2.15 13.46
CA ILE A 29 9.41 2.39 14.41
C ILE A 29 8.37 3.32 13.79
N PHE A 30 8.83 4.43 13.17
CA PHE A 30 7.95 5.35 12.47
C PHE A 30 7.14 4.65 11.37
N TRP A 31 7.81 3.94 10.46
CA TRP A 31 7.16 3.28 9.33
C TRP A 31 6.23 2.13 9.76
N THR A 32 6.54 1.46 10.88
CA THR A 32 5.64 0.46 11.49
C THR A 32 4.36 1.12 11.99
N ALA A 33 4.48 2.28 12.66
CA ALA A 33 3.31 3.04 13.08
C ALA A 33 2.51 3.56 11.87
N PHE A 34 3.17 4.04 10.82
CA PHE A 34 2.51 4.44 9.57
C PHE A 34 1.73 3.29 8.93
N LEU A 35 2.32 2.09 8.86
CA LEU A 35 1.65 0.89 8.36
C LEU A 35 0.39 0.56 9.17
N LEU A 36 0.50 0.58 10.50
CA LEU A 36 -0.61 0.28 11.40
C LEU A 36 -1.74 1.31 11.25
N ASP A 37 -1.40 2.59 11.16
CA ASP A 37 -2.36 3.69 10.97
C ASP A 37 -3.10 3.51 9.64
N THR A 38 -2.35 3.36 8.55
CA THR A 38 -2.89 3.25 7.19
C THR A 38 -3.82 2.05 7.07
N THR A 39 -3.38 0.87 7.50
CA THR A 39 -4.18 -0.36 7.42
C THR A 39 -5.45 -0.30 8.29
N SER A 40 -5.36 0.29 9.49
CA SER A 40 -6.51 0.47 10.38
C SER A 40 -7.52 1.47 9.80
N SER A 41 -7.04 2.61 9.29
CA SER A 41 -7.86 3.66 8.69
C SER A 41 -8.55 3.21 7.40
N ILE A 42 -7.89 2.41 6.57
CA ILE A 42 -8.51 1.79 5.38
C ILE A 42 -9.67 0.89 5.80
N LYS A 43 -9.43 -0.02 6.76
CA LYS A 43 -10.47 -0.95 7.25
C LYS A 43 -11.63 -0.23 7.92
N ALA A 44 -11.34 0.82 8.68
CA ALA A 44 -12.34 1.64 9.36
C ALA A 44 -13.06 2.63 8.43
N LYS A 45 -12.59 2.78 7.18
CA LYS A 45 -13.04 3.82 6.23
C LYS A 45 -12.94 5.23 6.81
N GLN A 46 -11.84 5.50 7.51
CA GLN A 46 -11.53 6.78 8.14
C GLN A 46 -10.25 7.37 7.55
N HIS A 47 -10.04 8.68 7.75
CA HIS A 47 -8.77 9.32 7.39
C HIS A 47 -7.62 8.80 8.28
N PRO A 48 -6.44 8.50 7.72
CA PRO A 48 -5.24 8.25 8.51
C PRO A 48 -4.90 9.44 9.41
N ALA A 49 -4.41 9.17 10.61
CA ALA A 49 -3.93 10.22 11.51
C ALA A 49 -2.54 10.74 11.10
N LEU A 50 -1.76 9.92 10.39
CA LEU A 50 -0.47 10.27 9.82
C LEU A 50 -0.62 10.67 8.35
N GLU A 51 -0.67 11.97 8.09
CA GLU A 51 -0.73 12.50 6.73
C GLU A 51 0.63 12.38 6.04
N LEU A 52 0.63 11.74 4.86
CA LEU A 52 1.84 11.50 4.06
C LEU A 52 2.63 12.78 3.77
N ASP A 53 1.93 13.89 3.55
CA ASP A 53 2.52 15.17 3.14
C ASP A 53 3.35 15.82 4.27
N ASN A 54 3.15 15.37 5.52
CA ASN A 54 3.88 15.84 6.71
C ASN A 54 5.05 14.92 7.11
N ILE A 55 5.34 13.88 6.31
CA ILE A 55 6.37 12.88 6.61
C ILE A 55 7.68 13.27 5.93
N GLN A 56 8.74 13.44 6.71
CA GLN A 56 10.10 13.75 6.25
C GLN A 56 11.09 12.65 6.68
N VAL A 57 10.63 11.41 6.72
CA VAL A 57 11.42 10.24 7.13
C VAL A 57 11.83 9.48 5.88
N HIS A 58 13.11 9.12 5.76
CA HIS A 58 13.56 8.29 4.65
C HIS A 58 13.02 6.86 4.76
N LEU A 59 12.86 6.18 3.61
CA LEU A 59 12.52 4.77 3.60
C LEU A 59 13.57 3.95 4.37
N PRO A 60 13.18 2.83 5.01
CA PRO A 60 14.11 1.97 5.72
C PRO A 60 15.28 1.53 4.83
N ASP A 61 16.50 1.62 5.35
CA ASP A 61 17.69 1.15 4.64
C ASP A 61 17.99 -0.31 5.03
N GLU A 62 18.24 -1.13 4.02
CA GLU A 62 18.54 -2.55 4.16
C GLU A 62 19.99 -2.80 4.61
N ASN A 63 20.89 -1.86 4.33
CA ASN A 63 22.33 -2.05 4.55
C ASN A 63 22.82 -1.58 5.92
N LEU A 64 22.10 -0.66 6.58
CA LEU A 64 22.52 -0.04 7.84
C LEU A 64 22.41 -0.96 9.06
N LEU A 65 21.78 -2.13 8.93
CA LEU A 65 21.64 -3.12 10.00
C LEU A 65 22.66 -4.27 9.95
N ARG A 66 23.51 -4.35 8.92
CA ARG A 66 24.55 -5.39 8.82
C ARG A 66 25.57 -5.35 9.98
N GLY A 67 25.57 -4.31 10.79
CA GLY A 67 26.43 -4.16 11.97
C GLY A 67 25.84 -4.67 13.30
N VAL A 68 24.55 -5.03 13.36
CA VAL A 68 23.95 -5.59 14.58
C VAL A 68 24.21 -7.10 14.58
N ARG A 69 24.98 -7.56 15.58
CA ARG A 69 25.60 -8.90 15.72
C ARG A 69 24.68 -10.12 15.55
N ASP A 70 23.38 -9.93 15.40
CA ASP A 70 22.33 -10.95 15.42
C ASP A 70 21.52 -11.06 14.10
N LEU A 71 21.76 -10.20 13.10
CA LEU A 71 21.00 -10.15 11.84
C LEU A 71 21.68 -10.85 10.65
N ASN A 72 22.70 -11.68 10.91
CA ASN A 72 23.44 -12.40 9.87
C ASN A 72 22.68 -13.60 9.26
N SER A 73 21.43 -13.84 9.67
CA SER A 73 20.60 -14.85 9.02
C SER A 73 20.06 -14.30 7.70
N THR A 74 20.12 -15.13 6.65
CA THR A 74 19.53 -14.82 5.33
C THR A 74 18.07 -14.39 5.45
N HIS A 75 17.32 -15.03 6.36
CA HIS A 75 15.93 -14.70 6.69
C HIS A 75 15.73 -13.28 7.21
N ALA A 76 16.64 -12.75 8.06
CA ALA A 76 16.52 -11.40 8.59
C ALA A 76 16.69 -10.34 7.48
N VAL A 77 17.65 -10.54 6.59
CA VAL A 77 17.88 -9.65 5.44
C VAL A 77 16.69 -9.64 4.49
N ASP A 78 16.07 -10.81 4.24
CA ASP A 78 14.88 -10.92 3.41
C ASP A 78 13.66 -10.24 4.04
N ASN A 79 13.47 -10.37 5.36
CA ASN A 79 12.39 -9.69 6.08
C ASN A 79 12.54 -8.16 6.04
N ILE A 80 13.78 -7.65 6.09
CA ILE A 80 14.05 -6.21 5.99
C ILE A 80 13.66 -5.67 4.60
N LYS A 81 14.01 -6.41 3.54
CA LYS A 81 13.60 -6.09 2.16
C LYS A 81 12.09 -6.07 2.01
N ILE A 82 11.42 -7.10 2.53
CA ILE A 82 9.95 -7.21 2.50
C ILE A 82 9.31 -6.04 3.27
N PHE A 83 9.86 -5.65 4.41
CA PHE A 83 9.37 -4.51 5.18
C PHE A 83 9.40 -3.21 4.37
N LYS A 84 10.53 -2.91 3.71
CA LYS A 84 10.65 -1.74 2.84
C LYS A 84 9.63 -1.77 1.70
N LEU A 85 9.47 -2.91 1.04
CA LEU A 85 8.46 -3.09 -0.02
C LEU A 85 7.04 -2.85 0.52
N ARG A 86 6.72 -3.35 1.72
CA ARG A 86 5.41 -3.17 2.35
C ARG A 86 5.14 -1.70 2.70
N VAL A 87 6.16 -0.96 3.14
CA VAL A 87 6.08 0.48 3.40
C VAL A 87 5.79 1.26 2.12
N GLN A 88 6.53 0.97 1.04
CA GLN A 88 6.29 1.60 -0.26
C GLN A 88 4.86 1.37 -0.76
N LEU A 89 4.37 0.14 -0.63
CA LEU A 89 2.99 -0.19 -0.98
C LEU A 89 1.98 0.58 -0.11
N ALA A 90 2.23 0.72 1.20
CA ALA A 90 1.36 1.47 2.09
C ALA A 90 1.23 2.95 1.73
N ILE A 91 2.29 3.54 1.17
CA ILE A 91 2.28 4.91 0.68
C ILE A 91 1.30 5.03 -0.50
N ILE A 92 1.31 4.07 -1.42
CA ILE A 92 0.36 4.00 -2.53
C ILE A 92 -1.06 3.78 -1.99
N GLU A 93 -1.26 2.80 -1.09
CA GLU A 93 -2.55 2.53 -0.43
C GLU A 93 -3.14 3.79 0.22
N SER A 94 -2.32 4.56 0.95
CA SER A 94 -2.73 5.79 1.63
C SER A 94 -3.20 6.87 0.64
N ARG A 95 -2.50 7.03 -0.49
CA ARG A 95 -2.90 7.98 -1.55
C ARG A 95 -4.20 7.56 -2.23
N VAL A 96 -4.34 6.29 -2.58
CA VAL A 96 -5.59 5.75 -3.17
C VAL A 96 -6.76 5.91 -2.19
N HIS A 97 -6.55 5.59 -0.92
CA HIS A 97 -7.57 5.72 0.13
C HIS A 97 -8.03 7.16 0.31
N ARG A 98 -7.14 8.14 0.17
CA ARG A 98 -7.48 9.57 0.20
C ARG A 98 -8.51 9.93 -0.88
N HIS A 99 -8.35 9.42 -2.11
CA HIS A 99 -9.34 9.60 -3.18
C HIS A 99 -10.68 8.94 -2.84
N LEU A 100 -10.67 7.75 -2.24
CA LEU A 100 -11.90 7.06 -1.82
C LEU A 100 -12.69 7.81 -0.73
N LEU A 101 -11.99 8.52 0.17
CA LEU A 101 -12.62 9.32 1.22
C LEU A 101 -13.08 10.69 0.71
N ASN A 102 -12.32 11.31 -0.19
CA ASN A 102 -12.66 12.59 -0.80
C ASN A 102 -13.73 12.41 -1.89
N ARG A 103 -14.96 12.13 -1.44
CA ARG A 103 -16.15 11.87 -2.28
C ARG A 103 -16.69 13.10 -3.01
N THR A 104 -16.12 14.28 -2.76
CA THR A 104 -16.56 15.52 -3.39
C THR A 104 -16.02 15.57 -4.82
N TYR A 105 -16.82 15.09 -5.77
CA TYR A 105 -16.53 15.28 -7.19
C TYR A 105 -16.76 16.74 -7.56
N ASP A 106 -15.69 17.46 -7.83
CA ASP A 106 -15.75 18.74 -8.53
C ASP A 106 -15.57 18.47 -10.03
N ARG A 107 -16.54 18.89 -10.84
CA ARG A 107 -16.49 18.78 -12.31
C ARG A 107 -15.24 19.40 -12.91
N VAL A 108 -14.72 20.46 -12.30
CA VAL A 108 -13.50 21.15 -12.75
C VAL A 108 -12.26 20.28 -12.48
N GLN A 109 -12.29 19.47 -11.42
CA GLN A 109 -11.18 18.62 -11.00
C GLN A 109 -11.31 17.15 -11.44
N GLY A 110 -12.48 16.70 -11.93
CA GLY A 110 -12.73 15.29 -12.26
C GLY A 110 -11.71 14.67 -13.22
N MET A 111 -11.29 15.41 -14.25
CA MET A 111 -10.22 14.95 -15.15
C MET A 111 -8.85 14.87 -14.46
N SER A 112 -8.53 15.78 -13.54
CA SER A 112 -7.30 15.72 -12.73
C SER A 112 -7.31 14.46 -11.88
N THR A 113 -8.43 14.17 -11.21
CA THR A 113 -8.54 13.01 -10.34
C THR A 113 -8.45 11.68 -11.09
N ILE A 114 -9.06 11.57 -12.28
CA ILE A 114 -8.92 10.35 -13.11
C ILE A 114 -7.48 10.16 -13.57
N ASN A 115 -6.77 11.24 -13.91
CA ASN A 115 -5.34 11.18 -14.25
C ASN A 115 -4.49 10.77 -13.05
N GLU A 116 -4.78 11.30 -11.86
CA GLU A 116 -4.10 10.94 -10.61
C GLU A 116 -4.31 9.46 -10.25
N ILE A 117 -5.53 8.94 -10.39
CA ILE A 117 -5.83 7.51 -10.19
C ILE A 117 -5.10 6.64 -11.22
N SER A 118 -5.03 7.09 -12.47
CA SER A 118 -4.28 6.39 -13.52
C SER A 118 -2.78 6.37 -13.21
N GLN A 119 -2.22 7.49 -12.73
CA GLN A 119 -0.85 7.56 -12.26
C GLN A 119 -0.60 6.61 -11.08
N LEU A 120 -1.50 6.55 -10.10
CA LEU A 120 -1.39 5.62 -8.96
C LEU A 120 -1.38 4.15 -9.40
N ARG A 121 -2.16 3.79 -10.43
CA ARG A 121 -2.11 2.45 -11.05
C ARG A 121 -0.75 2.18 -11.67
N ASP A 122 -0.21 3.14 -12.42
CA ASP A 122 1.07 2.98 -13.10
C ASP A 122 2.22 2.88 -12.08
N GLU A 123 2.14 3.65 -10.98
CA GLU A 123 3.04 3.55 -9.84
C GLU A 123 2.95 2.18 -9.15
N LEU A 124 1.74 1.64 -8.93
CA LEU A 124 1.55 0.30 -8.38
C LEU A 124 2.14 -0.80 -9.28
N THR A 125 2.00 -0.62 -10.59
CA THR A 125 2.56 -1.53 -11.61
C THR A 125 4.09 -1.46 -11.59
N ALA A 126 4.67 -0.26 -11.59
CA ALA A 126 6.10 -0.06 -11.49
C ALA A 126 6.67 -0.61 -10.18
N TRP A 127 5.95 -0.43 -9.07
CA TRP A 127 6.31 -1.03 -7.79
C TRP A 127 6.37 -2.55 -7.90
N ARG A 128 5.33 -3.20 -8.44
CA ARG A 128 5.28 -4.66 -8.63
C ARG A 128 6.46 -5.15 -9.47
N ASP A 129 6.76 -4.46 -10.56
CA ASP A 129 7.83 -4.85 -11.49
C ASP A 129 9.22 -4.68 -10.85
N ALA A 130 9.37 -3.75 -9.90
CA ALA A 130 10.57 -3.59 -9.09
C ALA A 130 10.71 -4.66 -7.98
N VAL A 131 9.63 -5.32 -7.57
CA VAL A 131 9.70 -6.42 -6.58
C VAL A 131 10.53 -7.58 -7.17
N PRO A 132 11.48 -8.16 -6.41
CA PRO A 132 12.24 -9.32 -6.88
C PRO A 132 11.33 -10.51 -7.26
N PRO A 133 11.62 -11.24 -8.36
CA PRO A 133 10.74 -12.31 -8.85
C PRO A 133 10.36 -13.37 -7.80
N ALA A 134 11.25 -13.68 -6.85
CA ALA A 134 11.02 -14.67 -5.80
C ALA A 134 9.87 -14.31 -4.84
N VAL A 135 9.56 -13.01 -4.67
CA VAL A 135 8.52 -12.51 -3.75
C VAL A 135 7.50 -11.62 -4.48
N ARG A 136 7.55 -11.56 -5.81
CA ARG A 136 6.72 -10.70 -6.64
C ARG A 136 5.27 -11.18 -6.69
N PRO A 137 4.27 -10.32 -6.42
CA PRO A 137 2.87 -10.64 -6.66
C PRO A 137 2.62 -10.95 -8.15
N GLU A 138 1.70 -11.86 -8.45
CA GLU A 138 1.30 -12.24 -9.83
C GLU A 138 2.37 -12.94 -10.71
N TYR A 139 3.58 -13.19 -10.21
CA TYR A 139 4.66 -13.87 -10.96
C TYR A 139 4.40 -15.39 -11.12
N HIS A 140 3.16 -15.77 -11.40
CA HIS A 140 2.60 -17.13 -11.51
C HIS A 140 2.23 -17.72 -10.15
N LEU A 141 0.92 -17.83 -9.88
CA LEU A 141 0.31 -18.51 -8.71
C LEU A 141 1.22 -19.63 -8.23
N HIS A 142 1.92 -19.39 -7.11
CA HIS A 142 3.03 -20.24 -6.67
C HIS A 142 2.58 -21.71 -6.67
N PRO A 143 3.39 -22.64 -7.19
CA PRO A 143 3.04 -24.07 -7.23
C PRO A 143 2.66 -24.64 -5.86
N ASN A 144 3.13 -24.00 -4.78
CA ASN A 144 2.77 -24.33 -3.41
C ASN A 144 2.64 -23.05 -2.55
N PRO A 145 1.44 -22.42 -2.46
CA PRO A 145 1.24 -21.23 -1.65
C PRO A 145 1.55 -21.46 -0.16
N ALA A 146 1.40 -22.70 0.34
CA ALA A 146 1.67 -23.06 1.74
C ALA A 146 3.16 -23.00 2.14
N SER A 147 4.07 -22.81 1.17
CA SER A 147 5.51 -22.63 1.43
C SER A 147 5.95 -21.17 1.55
N LEU A 148 5.04 -20.20 1.32
CA LEU A 148 5.40 -18.78 1.44
C LEU A 148 5.52 -18.38 2.91
N SER A 149 6.49 -17.52 3.21
CA SER A 149 6.57 -16.89 4.52
C SER A 149 5.38 -15.96 4.74
N SER A 150 4.92 -15.86 5.99
CA SER A 150 3.77 -15.01 6.35
C SER A 150 3.93 -13.56 5.90
N SER A 151 5.16 -13.03 5.91
CA SER A 151 5.46 -11.67 5.44
C SER A 151 5.28 -11.49 3.93
N VAL A 152 5.62 -12.51 3.11
CA VAL A 152 5.38 -12.46 1.65
C VAL A 152 3.89 -12.60 1.35
N THR A 153 3.18 -13.50 2.05
CA THR A 153 1.73 -13.65 1.92
C THR A 153 1.00 -12.34 2.26
N ALA A 154 1.39 -11.69 3.35
CA ALA A 154 0.82 -10.39 3.74
C ALA A 154 1.12 -9.29 2.71
N LEU A 155 2.31 -9.32 2.07
CA LEU A 155 2.68 -8.38 1.02
C LEU A 155 1.80 -8.58 -0.23
N HIS A 156 1.57 -9.83 -0.64
CA HIS A 156 0.71 -10.16 -1.79
C HIS A 156 -0.74 -9.74 -1.53
N LEU A 157 -1.26 -10.01 -0.34
CA LEU A 157 -2.61 -9.61 0.04
C LEU A 157 -2.79 -8.09 -0.03
N ALA A 158 -1.86 -7.33 0.57
CA ALA A 158 -1.89 -5.87 0.50
C ALA A 158 -1.84 -5.35 -0.94
N TYR A 159 -1.07 -6.00 -1.82
CA TYR A 159 -1.00 -5.61 -3.23
C TYR A 159 -2.36 -5.77 -3.91
N TYR A 160 -3.02 -6.91 -3.74
CA TYR A 160 -4.33 -7.17 -4.33
C TYR A 160 -5.42 -6.28 -3.72
N ASP A 161 -5.36 -5.98 -2.43
CA ASP A 161 -6.25 -5.01 -1.78
C ASP A 161 -6.07 -3.61 -2.41
N CYS A 162 -4.82 -3.19 -2.66
CA CYS A 162 -4.52 -1.93 -3.33
C CYS A 162 -5.07 -1.88 -4.77
N VAL A 163 -4.91 -2.95 -5.55
CA VAL A 163 -5.53 -3.08 -6.89
C VAL A 163 -7.05 -2.92 -6.79
N GLY A 164 -7.68 -3.55 -5.80
CA GLY A 164 -9.11 -3.43 -5.54
C GLY A 164 -9.54 -2.00 -5.21
N MET A 165 -8.77 -1.29 -4.38
CA MET A 165 -9.01 0.10 -4.02
C MET A 165 -8.90 1.05 -5.22
N ILE A 166 -7.88 0.88 -6.08
CA ILE A 166 -7.70 1.72 -7.28
C ILE A 166 -8.90 1.57 -8.22
N ARG A 167 -9.36 0.33 -8.44
CA ARG A 167 -10.57 0.11 -9.25
C ARG A 167 -11.80 0.75 -8.60
N ALA A 168 -12.00 0.55 -7.29
CA ALA A 168 -13.13 1.14 -6.60
C ALA A 168 -13.12 2.68 -6.71
N ALA A 169 -11.94 3.30 -6.66
CA ALA A 169 -11.80 4.73 -6.89
C ALA A 169 -12.22 5.10 -8.32
N ALA A 170 -11.65 4.44 -9.33
CA ALA A 170 -11.99 4.69 -10.74
C ALA A 170 -13.50 4.54 -11.02
N GLU A 171 -14.16 3.52 -10.44
CA GLU A 171 -15.60 3.30 -10.57
C GLU A 171 -16.43 4.40 -9.93
N LEU A 172 -16.05 4.87 -8.74
CA LEU A 172 -16.74 5.97 -8.06
C LEU A 172 -16.72 7.24 -8.92
N TYR A 173 -15.55 7.63 -9.44
CA TYR A 173 -15.44 8.83 -10.28
C TYR A 173 -16.18 8.69 -11.61
N ASN A 174 -16.16 7.51 -12.24
CA ASN A 174 -16.92 7.27 -13.46
C ASN A 174 -18.45 7.34 -13.23
N SER A 175 -18.93 6.74 -12.13
CA SER A 175 -20.36 6.78 -11.79
C SER A 175 -20.86 8.22 -11.60
N GLU A 176 -20.02 9.05 -10.99
CA GLU A 176 -20.33 10.45 -10.73
C GLU A 176 -20.22 11.30 -12.01
N GLU A 177 -19.23 11.05 -12.87
CA GLU A 177 -19.14 11.68 -14.19
C GLU A 177 -20.38 11.38 -15.05
N ILE A 178 -20.82 10.12 -15.11
CA ILE A 178 -22.04 9.71 -15.81
C ILE A 178 -23.26 10.41 -15.21
N ARG A 179 -23.39 10.42 -13.87
CA ARG A 179 -24.51 11.07 -13.17
C ARG A 179 -24.61 12.53 -13.56
N ILE A 180 -23.51 13.28 -13.53
CA ILE A 180 -23.55 14.71 -13.82
C ILE A 180 -23.70 14.96 -15.33
N SER A 181 -23.12 14.12 -16.20
CA SER A 181 -23.29 14.21 -17.66
C SER A 181 -24.74 13.96 -18.09
N ASN A 182 -25.42 12.99 -17.48
CA ASN A 182 -26.86 12.75 -17.68
C ASN A 182 -27.72 13.93 -17.23
N ILE A 183 -27.30 14.66 -16.18
CA ILE A 183 -27.96 15.90 -15.75
C ILE A 183 -27.69 17.05 -16.76
N ALA A 184 -26.56 17.05 -17.47
CA ALA A 184 -26.14 18.15 -18.33
C ALA A 184 -26.57 18.04 -19.81
N GLN A 185 -27.18 16.93 -20.23
CA GLN A 185 -27.84 16.65 -21.52
C GLN A 185 -27.17 17.05 -22.87
N HIS A 186 -26.01 17.71 -22.94
CA HIS A 186 -25.47 18.19 -24.24
C HIS A 186 -23.94 18.23 -24.38
N LEU A 187 -23.17 17.20 -23.99
CA LEU A 187 -21.80 17.08 -24.50
C LEU A 187 -21.34 15.61 -24.58
N PRO A 188 -20.77 15.14 -25.70
CA PRO A 188 -20.14 13.83 -25.75
C PRO A 188 -18.87 13.89 -24.89
N SER A 189 -18.82 13.13 -23.78
CA SER A 189 -17.62 13.09 -22.94
C SER A 189 -16.53 12.21 -23.60
N PRO A 190 -15.32 12.74 -23.87
CA PRO A 190 -14.20 11.97 -24.38
C PRO A 190 -13.58 10.98 -23.36
N ALA A 191 -14.10 10.91 -22.13
CA ALA A 191 -13.59 10.03 -21.08
C ALA A 191 -14.02 8.55 -21.23
N MET A 192 -15.10 8.29 -21.98
CA MET A 192 -15.75 6.97 -22.03
C MET A 192 -14.85 5.87 -22.63
N ASP A 193 -13.87 6.23 -23.46
CA ASP A 193 -12.99 5.28 -24.15
C ASP A 193 -11.75 4.85 -23.31
N ARG A 194 -11.43 5.58 -22.24
CA ARG A 194 -10.29 5.24 -21.35
C ARG A 194 -10.66 4.27 -20.24
N LEU A 195 -11.93 3.89 -20.15
CA LEU A 195 -12.50 3.14 -19.04
C LEU A 195 -12.53 1.62 -19.23
N GLY A 196 -12.48 1.15 -20.49
CA GLY A 196 -12.31 -0.28 -20.80
C GLY A 196 -10.98 -0.88 -20.31
N PHE A 197 -10.03 -0.02 -19.90
CA PHE A 197 -8.72 -0.42 -19.37
C PHE A 197 -8.74 -0.91 -17.90
N PHE A 198 -9.85 -0.79 -17.17
CA PHE A 198 -9.92 -1.14 -15.73
C PHE A 198 -10.50 -2.54 -15.44
N THR A 199 -11.00 -3.25 -16.45
CA THR A 199 -11.66 -4.56 -16.27
C THR A 199 -10.78 -5.71 -16.77
N ASP A 200 -9.97 -6.32 -15.88
CA ASP A 200 -9.62 -7.76 -15.98
C ASP A 200 -9.01 -8.37 -14.69
N ASN A 201 -8.59 -7.56 -13.69
CA ASN A 201 -7.75 -8.07 -12.60
C ASN A 201 -8.45 -8.47 -11.29
N CYS A 202 -9.75 -8.18 -11.09
CA CYS A 202 -10.40 -8.45 -9.80
C CYS A 202 -10.76 -9.90 -9.54
N ALA A 203 -11.19 -10.65 -10.57
CA ALA A 203 -11.40 -12.08 -10.43
C ALA A 203 -10.08 -12.81 -10.16
N ARG A 204 -8.95 -12.28 -10.63
CA ARG A 204 -7.60 -12.81 -10.34
C ARG A 204 -7.16 -12.46 -8.93
N ALA A 205 -7.32 -11.20 -8.52
CA ALA A 205 -7.05 -10.74 -7.16
C ALA A 205 -7.87 -11.52 -6.11
N ALA A 206 -9.18 -11.66 -6.31
CA ALA A 206 -10.04 -12.41 -5.40
C ALA A 206 -9.66 -13.90 -5.33
N ARG A 207 -9.37 -14.53 -6.48
CA ARG A 207 -8.89 -15.92 -6.52
C ARG A 207 -7.52 -16.08 -5.84
N ALA A 208 -6.61 -15.13 -6.01
CA ALA A 208 -5.31 -15.14 -5.35
C ALA A 208 -5.46 -14.96 -3.82
N THR A 209 -6.31 -14.03 -3.38
CA THR A 209 -6.63 -13.84 -1.95
C THR A 209 -7.20 -15.12 -1.33
N LEU A 210 -8.19 -15.75 -1.98
CA LEU A 210 -8.75 -17.02 -1.53
C LEU A 210 -7.73 -18.17 -1.51
N ALA A 211 -6.82 -18.21 -2.49
CA ALA A 211 -5.74 -19.20 -2.53
C ALA A 211 -4.70 -19.01 -1.42
N MET A 212 -4.61 -17.81 -0.83
CA MET A 212 -3.68 -17.49 0.25
C MET A 212 -4.27 -17.70 1.66
N THR A 213 -5.60 -17.76 1.81
CA THR A 213 -6.28 -17.99 3.11
C THR A 213 -5.77 -19.22 3.87
N PRO A 214 -5.52 -20.38 3.24
CA PRO A 214 -4.98 -21.56 3.94
C PRO A 214 -3.58 -21.34 4.54
N CYS A 215 -2.82 -20.35 4.04
CA CYS A 215 -1.50 -19.99 4.57
C CYS A 215 -1.59 -19.14 5.85
N LEU A 216 -2.78 -18.61 6.15
CA LEU A 216 -3.08 -17.85 7.37
C LEU A 216 -3.62 -18.76 8.48
N GLU A 217 -4.23 -19.89 8.12
CA GLU A 217 -4.91 -20.82 9.05
C GLU A 217 -3.96 -21.73 9.85
N THR A 218 -2.64 -21.71 9.61
CA THR A 218 -1.68 -22.56 10.35
C THR A 218 -1.27 -22.00 11.71
N LEU A 219 -1.94 -20.97 12.24
CA LEU A 219 -1.87 -20.64 13.66
C LEU A 219 -3.08 -21.29 14.35
N PRO A 220 -2.93 -22.47 14.99
CA PRO A 220 -3.96 -22.97 15.87
C PRO A 220 -4.16 -21.91 16.97
N LEU A 221 -5.28 -21.21 16.91
CA LEU A 221 -5.76 -20.24 17.90
C LEU A 221 -6.02 -20.87 19.30
N VAL A 222 -5.53 -22.09 19.54
CA VAL A 222 -5.78 -22.91 20.73
C VAL A 222 -4.66 -22.80 21.77
N GLU A 223 -3.49 -22.21 21.46
CA GLU A 223 -2.37 -22.12 22.41
C GLU A 223 -1.99 -20.68 22.82
N ILE A 224 -2.96 -19.77 22.98
CA ILE A 224 -2.71 -18.44 23.60
C ILE A 224 -3.65 -18.18 24.78
N TRP A 225 -3.99 -19.22 25.55
CA TRP A 225 -4.49 -19.09 26.93
C TRP A 225 -3.86 -20.15 27.82
#